data_AF-A0A1G1VRN0-F1
#
_entry.id   AF-A0A1G1VRN0-F1
#
_cell.length_a   1.000
_cell.length_b   1.000
_cell.length_c   1.000
_cell.angle_alpha   90.00
_cell.angle_beta   90.00
_cell.angle_gamma   90.00
#
_symmetry.space_group_name_H-M   'P 1'
#
loop_
_entity.id
_entity.type
_entity.pdbx_description
1 polymer ?
#
loop_
_entity_poly.entity_id
_entity_poly.type
_entity_poly.pdbx_seq_one_letter_code
_entity_poly.pdbx_strand_id
1 'polypeptide(L)'
;MWWWKRKKGKSNTEVIEETKSHLQKMGFVRFNPFNDTGGDQSFCLAILDGNNNGIVISSLHSRDQTRIYAKRITKGRIEGAEFSKEEKRAFEDAQKL
;
A
#
# COMPACT_ATOMS: atom_id res chain seq x y z
N MET A 1 29.41 -19.05 40.23
CA MET A 1 29.33 -17.71 39.58
C MET A 1 28.52 -17.85 38.29
N TRP A 2 27.20 -17.71 38.36
CA TRP A 2 26.32 -17.74 37.18
C TRP A 2 25.45 -16.48 37.19
N TRP A 3 25.91 -15.47 36.44
CA TRP A 3 25.17 -14.25 36.17
C TRP A 3 24.05 -14.56 35.19
N TRP A 4 22.80 -14.64 35.67
CA TRP A 4 21.62 -14.65 34.81
C TRP A 4 21.47 -13.24 34.22
N LYS A 5 22.04 -12.99 33.03
CA LYS A 5 21.77 -11.77 32.27
C LYS A 5 20.29 -11.79 31.87
N ARG A 6 19.41 -11.19 32.69
CA ARG A 6 18.06 -10.84 32.24
C ARG A 6 18.20 -9.97 31.00
N LYS A 7 17.72 -10.45 29.84
CA LYS A 7 17.48 -9.56 28.70
C LYS A 7 16.46 -8.53 29.16
N LYS A 8 16.84 -7.25 29.24
CA LYS A 8 15.85 -6.17 29.40
C LYS A 8 14.89 -6.27 28.22
N GLY A 9 13.59 -6.36 28.50
CA GLY A 9 12.56 -6.25 27.45
C GLY A 9 12.64 -4.89 26.77
N LYS A 10 12.20 -4.82 25.51
CA LYS A 10 12.12 -3.55 24.76
C LYS A 10 11.21 -2.57 25.49
N SER A 11 11.53 -1.28 25.40
CA SER A 11 10.66 -0.23 25.95
C SER A 11 9.38 -0.08 25.11
N ASN A 12 8.29 0.42 25.68
CA ASN A 12 7.05 0.66 24.94
C ASN A 12 7.25 1.59 23.73
N THR A 13 8.16 2.56 23.85
CA THR A 13 8.51 3.49 22.77
C THR A 13 9.21 2.79 21.61
N GLU A 14 10.14 1.87 21.88
CA GLU A 14 10.80 1.07 20.85
C GLU A 14 9.80 0.19 20.09
N VAL A 15 8.86 -0.41 20.83
CA VAL A 15 7.81 -1.25 20.23
C VAL A 15 6.90 -0.42 19.31
N ILE A 16 6.50 0.79 19.73
CA ILE A 16 5.65 1.68 18.92
C ILE A 16 6.38 2.19 17.67
N GLU A 17 7.67 2.45 17.74
CA GLU A 17 8.43 2.83 16.54
C GLU A 17 8.54 1.68 15.54
N GLU A 18 8.70 0.44 16.01
CA GLU A 18 8.71 -0.74 15.13
C GLU A 18 7.37 -0.93 14.41
N THR A 19 6.24 -0.62 15.06
CA THR A 19 4.92 -0.77 14.40
C THR A 19 4.73 0.16 13.21
N LYS A 20 5.47 1.27 13.11
CA LYS A 20 5.42 2.14 11.92
C LYS A 20 5.89 1.44 10.65
N SER A 21 6.69 0.38 10.76
CA SER A 21 7.13 -0.41 9.61
C SER A 21 6.10 -1.45 9.15
N HIS A 22 5.04 -1.68 9.93
CA HIS A 22 3.95 -2.56 9.52
C HIS A 22 3.05 -1.86 8.51
N LEU A 23 2.63 -2.62 7.50
CA LEU A 23 1.57 -2.23 6.58
C LEU A 23 0.27 -2.09 7.37
N GLN A 24 -0.30 -0.88 7.39
CA GLN A 24 -1.42 -0.54 8.25
C GLN A 24 -2.39 0.47 7.63
N LYS A 25 -2.01 1.06 6.50
CA LYS A 25 -2.81 2.04 5.75
C LYS A 25 -3.26 1.43 4.43
N MET A 26 -4.55 1.54 4.12
CA MET A 26 -5.12 0.93 2.92
C MET A 26 -6.10 1.87 2.21
N GLY A 27 -6.07 1.86 0.89
CA GLY A 27 -7.04 2.56 0.04
C GLY A 27 -7.39 1.69 -1.16
N PHE A 28 -8.69 1.63 -1.49
CA PHE A 28 -9.19 0.72 -2.52
C PHE A 28 -10.22 1.43 -3.41
N VAL A 29 -9.98 1.40 -4.72
CA VAL A 29 -10.82 2.05 -5.72
C VAL A 29 -11.17 1.04 -6.79
N ARG A 30 -12.46 0.87 -7.08
CA ARG A 30 -12.94 0.14 -8.27
C ARG A 30 -13.28 1.12 -9.37
N PHE A 31 -13.04 0.70 -10.62
CA PHE A 31 -13.31 1.51 -11.80
C PHE A 31 -13.49 0.63 -13.04
N ASN A 32 -13.93 1.26 -14.13
CA ASN A 32 -13.97 0.65 -15.45
C ASN A 32 -13.13 1.48 -16.45
N PRO A 33 -11.93 1.04 -16.85
CA PRO A 33 -11.12 1.73 -17.84
C PRO A 33 -11.57 1.50 -19.29
N PHE A 34 -12.45 0.51 -19.53
CA PHE A 34 -12.84 0.12 -20.89
C PHE A 34 -14.37 0.01 -21.00
N ASN A 35 -14.95 0.81 -21.90
CA ASN A 35 -16.40 0.83 -22.15
C ASN A 35 -16.98 -0.47 -22.73
N ASP A 36 -16.16 -1.50 -22.95
CA ASP A 36 -16.53 -2.81 -23.50
C ASP A 36 -16.83 -3.88 -22.42
N THR A 37 -16.56 -3.57 -21.14
CA THR A 37 -16.88 -4.43 -20.01
C THR A 37 -18.03 -3.87 -19.18
N GLY A 38 -18.84 -4.78 -18.60
CA GLY A 38 -19.91 -4.41 -17.67
C GLY A 38 -19.38 -4.21 -16.24
N GLY A 39 -19.69 -3.06 -15.65
CA GLY A 39 -19.38 -2.73 -14.25
C GLY A 39 -17.90 -2.43 -13.98
N ASP A 40 -17.58 -2.12 -12.72
CA ASP A 40 -16.23 -1.72 -12.29
C ASP A 40 -15.37 -2.94 -11.93
N GLN A 41 -14.92 -3.69 -12.94
CA GLN A 41 -14.12 -4.92 -12.76
C GLN A 41 -12.63 -4.64 -12.51
N SER A 42 -12.15 -3.44 -12.80
CA SER A 42 -10.78 -3.01 -12.53
C SER A 42 -10.66 -2.43 -11.12
N PHE A 43 -9.46 -2.46 -10.55
CA PHE A 43 -9.23 -1.90 -9.22
C PHE A 43 -7.83 -1.33 -9.04
N CYS A 44 -7.70 -0.38 -8.12
CA CYS A 44 -6.44 0.08 -7.54
C CYS A 44 -6.45 -0.18 -6.03
N LEU A 45 -5.37 -0.75 -5.51
CA LEU A 45 -5.17 -1.03 -4.10
C LEU A 45 -3.84 -0.42 -3.65
N ALA A 46 -3.90 0.56 -2.76
CA ALA A 46 -2.73 1.11 -2.09
C ALA A 46 -2.61 0.49 -0.70
N ILE A 47 -1.42 -0.01 -0.36
CA ILE A 47 -1.09 -0.55 0.97
C ILE A 47 0.20 0.10 1.42
N LEU A 48 0.17 0.83 2.54
CA LEU A 48 1.30 1.59 3.07
C LEU A 48 1.57 1.29 4.55
N ASP A 49 2.82 1.50 4.96
CA ASP A 49 3.23 1.52 6.35
C ASP A 49 3.00 2.91 7.00
N GLY A 50 3.35 3.05 8.28
CA GLY A 50 3.24 4.31 9.03
C GLY A 50 4.16 5.42 8.50
N ASN A 51 5.19 5.06 7.73
CA ASN A 51 6.15 5.97 7.09
C ASN A 51 5.77 6.27 5.62
N ASN A 52 4.59 5.85 5.18
CA ASN A 52 4.10 5.95 3.80
C ASN A 52 5.01 5.24 2.76
N ASN A 53 5.74 4.20 3.15
CA ASN A 53 6.32 3.26 2.22
C ASN A 53 5.32 2.16 1.92
N GLY A 54 5.38 1.59 0.71
CA GLY A 54 4.52 0.46 0.38
C GLY A 54 4.37 0.28 -1.11
N ILE A 55 3.16 -0.06 -1.53
CA ILE A 55 2.88 -0.45 -2.91
C ILE A 55 1.47 0.02 -3.32
N VAL A 56 1.35 0.40 -4.59
CA VAL A 56 0.06 0.54 -5.26
C VAL A 56 -0.04 -0.53 -6.33
N ILE A 57 -1.09 -1.33 -6.29
CA ILE A 57 -1.38 -2.42 -7.24
C ILE A 57 -2.59 -2.02 -8.06
N SER A 58 -2.48 -2.13 -9.38
CA SER A 58 -3.54 -1.77 -10.32
C SER A 58 -3.88 -2.97 -11.17
N SER A 59 -5.13 -3.40 -11.15
CA SER A 59 -5.68 -4.42 -12.03
C SER A 59 -6.56 -3.75 -13.08
N LEU A 60 -6.20 -3.92 -14.35
CA LEU A 60 -6.97 -3.46 -15.51
C LEU A 60 -7.59 -4.68 -16.18
N HIS A 61 -8.88 -4.86 -15.96
CA HIS A 61 -9.68 -5.93 -16.55
C HIS A 61 -10.35 -5.45 -17.83
N SER A 62 -10.11 -6.19 -18.92
CA SER A 62 -10.79 -6.07 -20.21
C SER A 62 -11.50 -7.39 -20.51
N ARG A 63 -12.31 -7.45 -21.57
CA ARG A 63 -13.03 -8.65 -21.96
C ARG A 63 -12.13 -9.88 -22.15
N ASP A 64 -10.96 -9.69 -22.77
CA ASP A 64 -10.09 -10.80 -23.17
C ASP A 64 -8.99 -11.10 -22.16
N GLN A 65 -8.63 -10.12 -21.31
CA GLN A 65 -7.52 -10.28 -20.38
C GLN A 65 -7.57 -9.32 -19.19
N THR A 66 -6.86 -9.72 -18.14
CA THR A 66 -6.54 -8.87 -16.98
C THR A 66 -5.04 -8.60 -16.96
N ARG A 67 -4.65 -7.34 -16.79
CA ARG A 67 -3.26 -6.93 -16.57
C ARG A 67 -3.12 -6.38 -15.16
N ILE A 68 -2.05 -6.76 -14.46
CA ILE A 68 -1.75 -6.28 -13.11
C ILE A 68 -0.42 -5.53 -13.16
N TYR A 69 -0.41 -4.33 -12.58
CA TYR A 69 0.77 -3.49 -12.42
C TYR A 69 1.00 -3.23 -10.94
N ALA A 70 2.24 -2.96 -10.58
CA ALA A 70 2.60 -2.57 -9.23
C ALA A 70 3.64 -1.45 -9.23
N LYS A 71 3.41 -0.43 -8.41
CA LYS A 71 4.30 0.71 -8.22
C LYS A 71 4.76 0.76 -6.77
N ARG A 72 6.07 0.79 -6.55
CA ARG A 72 6.66 0.98 -5.23
C ARG A 72 6.49 2.42 -4.78
N ILE A 73 6.13 2.59 -3.51
CA ILE A 73 6.09 3.89 -2.84
C ILE A 73 7.21 3.93 -1.80
N THR A 74 8.02 4.97 -1.88
CA THR A 74 9.09 5.26 -0.94
C THR A 74 8.83 6.63 -0.34
N LYS A 75 8.60 6.71 0.98
CA LYS A 75 8.33 7.95 1.73
C LYS A 75 7.21 8.80 1.09
N GLY A 76 6.13 8.16 0.66
CA GLY A 76 4.98 8.82 0.03
C GLY A 76 5.22 9.32 -1.41
N ARG A 77 6.27 8.85 -2.09
CA ARG A 77 6.56 9.19 -3.48
C ARG A 77 6.71 7.92 -4.32
N ILE A 78 6.29 7.99 -5.57
CA ILE A 78 6.49 6.90 -6.54
C ILE A 78 7.89 7.03 -7.15
N GLU A 79 8.52 5.89 -7.42
CA GLU A 79 9.74 5.83 -8.21
C GLU A 79 9.40 5.58 -9.70
N GLY A 80 9.82 6.49 -10.58
CA GLY A 80 9.89 6.26 -12.03
C GLY A 80 8.64 6.52 -12.88
N ALA A 81 7.42 6.49 -12.33
CA ALA A 81 6.19 6.71 -13.11
C ALA A 81 5.12 7.47 -12.31
N GLU A 82 4.34 8.32 -12.99
CA GLU A 82 3.19 9.00 -12.38
C GLU A 82 2.01 8.04 -12.12
N PHE A 83 1.14 8.40 -11.17
CA PHE A 83 -0.10 7.69 -10.93
C PHE A 83 -1.14 7.96 -12.03
N SER A 84 -1.98 6.97 -12.32
CA SER A 84 -3.30 7.23 -12.92
C SER A 84 -4.19 8.00 -11.92
N LYS A 85 -5.35 8.48 -12.38
CA LYS A 85 -6.32 9.15 -11.50
C LYS A 85 -6.81 8.23 -10.38
N GLU A 86 -7.07 6.97 -10.72
CA GLU A 86 -7.59 5.94 -9.81
C GLU A 86 -6.51 5.47 -8.83
N GLU A 87 -5.27 5.29 -9.31
CA GLU A 87 -4.12 4.98 -8.46
C GLU A 87 -3.85 6.09 -7.45
N LYS A 88 -3.88 7.35 -7.91
CA LYS A 88 -3.68 8.52 -7.05
C LYS A 88 -4.76 8.59 -5.97
N ARG A 89 -6.01 8.35 -6.34
CA ARG A 89 -7.12 8.31 -5.38
C ARG A 89 -6.95 7.21 -4.33
N ALA A 90 -6.61 5.99 -4.75
CA ALA A 90 -6.37 4.89 -3.82
C ALA A 90 -5.21 5.22 -2.87
N PHE A 91 -4.14 5.82 -3.39
CA PHE A 91 -2.99 6.27 -2.58
C PHE A 91 -3.37 7.36 -1.58
N GLU A 92 -4.09 8.39 -2.00
CA GLU A 92 -4.55 9.48 -1.13
C GLU A 92 -5.52 8.98 -0.05
N ASP A 93 -6.40 8.03 -0.36
CA ASP A 93 -7.29 7.41 0.61
C ASP A 93 -6.53 6.58 1.65
N ALA A 94 -5.47 5.86 1.24
CA ALA A 94 -4.58 5.18 2.19
C ALA A 94 -3.86 6.17 3.12
N GLN A 95 -3.41 7.33 2.61
CA GLN A 95 -2.67 8.31 3.41
C GLN A 95 -3.48 9.00 4.51
N LYS A 96 -4.82 8.99 4.41
CA LYS A 96 -5.73 9.62 5.39
C LYS A 96 -5.88 8.82 6.69
N LEU A 97 -5.45 7.56 6.69
CA LEU A 97 -5.45 6.67 7.86
C LEU A 97 -4.14 6.82 8.66
#